data_AF-A0A5C8G7U6-F1
#
_entry.id   AF-A0A5C8G7U6-F1
#
_cell.length_a   1.000
_cell.length_b   1.000
_cell.length_c   1.000
_cell.angle_alpha   90.00
_cell.angle_beta   90.00
_cell.angle_gamma   90.00
#
_symmetry.space_group_name_H-M   'P 1'
#
loop_
_entity.id
_entity.type
_entity.pdbx_description
1 polymer ?
#
loop_
_entity_poly.entity_id
_entity_poly.type
_entity_poly.pdbx_seq_one_letter_code
_entity_poly.pdbx_strand_id
1 'polypeptide(L)'
;MKYLKLFLLVALVGCFAACSDDEESVNTSDITVGFEKSELIVKENMGTVKVPIAITGRINGRVSVEIATAESGQNPAKEGEHYRIVDKTLTMLAANDTTAQAKLNIELELLDDEVINDDREFDMTITSIQGGTLSIKTLHVIIRDNDASFYEKFFGKWILKGMEQSANTPKGEYVPFEREVTISGPADESDPEYNKYLTVSAPAFLNLGADLNFTWKYAYTFDKSKKTGTLSLVQGKEVSNFNNKFSWVFLCQNDFTDTWKLTSDNKLPNTITLDGSQVIYLYGGEISANDPGAWALYKFESLTRVVGKK
;
A
#
# COMPACT_ATOMS: atom_id res chain seq x y z
N MET A 1 37.70 -59.09 47.96
CA MET A 1 36.49 -58.55 47.30
C MET A 1 36.89 -58.24 45.86
N LYS A 2 36.52 -59.07 44.88
CA LYS A 2 35.15 -59.23 44.35
C LYS A 2 34.75 -58.04 43.46
N TYR A 3 34.79 -58.29 42.16
CA TYR A 3 33.80 -57.88 41.15
C TYR A 3 33.49 -56.39 40.94
N LEU A 4 34.48 -55.53 40.68
CA LEU A 4 34.15 -54.16 40.21
C LEU A 4 35.15 -53.53 39.23
N LYS A 5 35.77 -54.33 38.35
CA LYS A 5 36.58 -53.79 37.23
C LYS A 5 36.29 -54.46 35.88
N LEU A 6 35.32 -55.37 35.82
CA LEU A 6 34.96 -56.14 34.60
C LEU A 6 33.55 -55.82 34.08
N PHE A 7 33.04 -54.61 34.34
CA PHE A 7 31.75 -54.16 33.77
C PHE A 7 31.84 -52.83 33.02
N LEU A 8 33.03 -52.20 32.92
CA LEU A 8 33.19 -50.93 32.24
C LEU A 8 33.82 -51.04 30.84
N LEU A 9 34.10 -52.25 30.34
CA LEU A 9 34.75 -52.44 29.03
C LEU A 9 33.84 -53.09 27.96
N VAL A 10 32.57 -53.37 28.29
CA VAL A 10 31.56 -53.88 27.31
C VAL A 10 30.53 -52.82 26.96
N ALA A 11 30.46 -51.70 27.69
CA ALA A 11 29.56 -50.59 27.39
C ALA A 11 30.07 -49.62 26.30
N LEU A 12 31.29 -49.82 25.78
CA LEU A 12 31.89 -48.89 24.80
C LEU A 12 31.92 -49.41 23.36
N VAL A 13 31.32 -50.57 23.07
CA VAL A 13 31.23 -51.12 21.69
C VAL A 13 29.79 -51.03 21.13
N GLY A 14 28.84 -50.45 21.87
CA GLY A 14 27.44 -50.35 21.46
C GLY A 14 26.95 -48.99 20.94
N CYS A 15 27.80 -47.95 20.93
CA CYS A 15 27.33 -46.58 20.65
C CYS A 15 27.77 -46.00 19.29
N PHE A 16 28.11 -46.85 18.31
CA PHE A 16 28.44 -46.40 16.94
C PHE A 16 27.52 -46.99 15.86
N ALA A 17 26.24 -47.21 16.19
CA ALA A 17 25.20 -47.50 15.20
C ALA A 17 23.85 -46.87 15.59
N ALA A 18 23.88 -45.58 15.91
CA ALA A 18 22.69 -44.74 15.99
C ALA A 18 22.89 -43.46 15.18
N CYS A 19 23.39 -43.62 13.95
CA CYS A 19 22.86 -42.81 12.86
C CYS A 19 21.74 -43.68 12.30
N SER A 20 20.53 -43.60 12.87
CA SER A 20 19.37 -43.94 12.06
C SER A 20 19.33 -42.87 10.99
N ASP A 21 19.69 -43.24 9.77
CA ASP A 21 19.26 -42.54 8.56
C ASP A 21 17.73 -42.63 8.52
N ASP A 22 17.06 -41.91 9.42
CA ASP A 22 15.61 -41.76 9.45
C ASP A 22 15.23 -40.77 8.34
N GLU A 23 15.55 -41.12 7.10
CA GLU A 23 14.88 -40.50 5.97
C GLU A 23 13.42 -40.95 6.03
N GLU A 24 12.51 -40.03 6.37
CA GLU A 24 11.08 -40.30 6.29
C GLU A 24 10.74 -40.85 4.90
N SER A 25 10.04 -41.99 4.88
CA SER A 25 9.58 -42.60 3.65
C SER A 25 8.71 -41.64 2.85
N VAL A 26 8.80 -41.67 1.53
CA VAL A 26 7.93 -40.88 0.63
C VAL A 26 6.46 -41.20 0.93
N ASN A 27 5.61 -40.16 0.91
CA ASN A 27 4.17 -40.30 1.09
C ASN A 27 3.57 -41.29 0.08
N THR A 28 2.70 -42.16 0.56
CA THR A 28 2.01 -43.19 -0.25
C THR A 28 0.49 -43.05 -0.20
N SER A 29 -0.05 -42.20 0.68
CA SER A 29 -1.48 -41.91 0.72
C SER A 29 -1.91 -41.11 -0.51
N ASP A 30 -3.19 -41.26 -0.86
CA ASP A 30 -3.79 -40.49 -1.96
C ASP A 30 -4.03 -39.04 -1.49
N ILE A 31 -3.17 -38.13 -1.97
CA ILE A 31 -3.22 -36.70 -1.69
C ILE A 31 -3.14 -35.90 -2.99
N THR A 32 -3.69 -34.70 -2.99
CA THR A 32 -3.51 -33.71 -4.06
C THR A 32 -2.67 -32.55 -3.59
N VAL A 33 -1.79 -32.05 -4.46
CA VAL A 33 -0.87 -30.94 -4.20
C VAL A 33 -1.01 -29.91 -5.31
N GLY A 34 -1.11 -28.62 -4.97
CA GLY A 34 -1.17 -27.53 -5.95
C GLY A 34 -1.35 -26.17 -5.33
N PHE A 35 -1.28 -25.11 -6.15
CA PHE A 35 -1.60 -23.76 -5.69
C PHE A 35 -3.07 -23.65 -5.25
N GLU A 36 -3.36 -22.78 -4.28
CA GLU A 36 -4.76 -22.53 -3.87
C GLU A 36 -5.56 -21.73 -4.91
N LYS A 37 -4.86 -20.99 -5.75
CA LYS A 37 -5.43 -20.11 -6.79
C LYS A 37 -4.55 -20.16 -8.03
N SER A 38 -5.10 -19.73 -9.16
CA SER A 38 -4.36 -19.58 -10.43
C SER A 38 -3.80 -18.18 -10.64
N GLU A 39 -4.20 -17.19 -9.82
CA GLU A 39 -3.72 -15.81 -9.91
C GLU A 39 -3.43 -15.24 -8.52
N LEU A 40 -2.35 -14.46 -8.43
CA LEU A 40 -1.95 -13.70 -7.25
C LEU A 40 -1.50 -12.29 -7.69
N ILE A 41 -2.10 -11.27 -7.09
CA ILE A 41 -1.70 -9.87 -7.28
C ILE A 41 -1.05 -9.36 -6.00
N VAL A 42 0.16 -8.83 -6.10
CA VAL A 42 0.95 -8.27 -4.97
C VAL A 42 1.50 -6.89 -5.32
N LYS A 43 1.88 -6.10 -4.31
CA LYS A 43 2.65 -4.85 -4.51
C LYS A 43 4.12 -5.11 -4.22
N GLU A 44 5.02 -4.52 -4.99
CA GLU A 44 6.47 -4.69 -4.83
C GLU A 44 7.00 -4.33 -3.41
N ASN A 45 6.36 -3.38 -2.71
CA ASN A 45 6.71 -2.98 -1.34
C ASN A 45 6.21 -3.89 -0.22
N MET A 46 5.54 -5.01 -0.52
CA MET A 46 5.07 -5.93 0.53
C MET A 46 6.22 -6.75 1.17
N GLY A 47 7.45 -6.66 0.64
CA GLY A 47 8.58 -7.44 1.10
C GLY A 47 8.37 -8.92 0.81
N THR A 48 8.31 -9.76 1.84
CA THR A 48 8.11 -11.21 1.68
C THR A 48 6.65 -11.62 1.81
N VAL A 49 6.12 -12.26 0.77
CA VAL A 49 4.77 -12.82 0.70
C VAL A 49 4.82 -14.34 0.75
N LYS A 50 3.93 -14.95 1.54
CA LYS A 50 3.76 -16.41 1.58
C LYS A 50 2.75 -16.86 0.54
N VAL A 51 3.19 -17.63 -0.43
CA VAL A 51 2.33 -18.22 -1.47
C VAL A 51 2.01 -19.67 -1.09
N PRO A 52 0.74 -19.99 -0.77
CA PRO A 52 0.37 -21.31 -0.29
C PRO A 52 0.26 -22.35 -1.42
N ILE A 53 0.90 -23.50 -1.21
CA ILE A 53 0.64 -24.77 -1.88
C ILE A 53 -0.24 -25.59 -0.95
N ALA A 54 -1.47 -25.88 -1.36
CA ALA A 54 -2.37 -26.75 -0.64
C ALA A 54 -1.96 -28.22 -0.81
N ILE A 55 -2.01 -28.96 0.30
CA ILE A 55 -1.90 -30.41 0.33
C ILE A 55 -3.19 -30.95 0.95
N THR A 56 -4.05 -31.55 0.12
CA THR A 56 -5.35 -32.09 0.56
C THR A 56 -5.29 -33.60 0.64
N GLY A 57 -5.70 -34.12 1.80
CA GLY A 57 -5.53 -35.53 2.18
C GLY A 57 -4.56 -35.67 3.35
N ARG A 58 -4.59 -36.82 4.03
CA ARG A 58 -3.73 -37.07 5.19
C ARG A 58 -2.37 -37.59 4.73
N ILE A 59 -1.33 -36.84 5.08
CA ILE A 59 0.06 -37.18 4.78
C ILE A 59 0.51 -38.32 5.71
N ASN A 60 1.17 -39.34 5.16
CA ASN A 60 1.76 -40.47 5.88
C ASN A 60 3.28 -40.63 5.64
N GLY A 61 3.89 -39.70 4.91
CA GLY A 61 5.32 -39.66 4.64
C GLY A 61 5.75 -38.34 4.00
N ARG A 62 6.99 -38.26 3.53
CA ARG A 62 7.53 -37.06 2.90
C ARG A 62 6.83 -36.71 1.59
N VAL A 63 6.43 -35.44 1.45
CA VAL A 63 5.97 -34.82 0.20
C VAL A 63 6.99 -33.77 -0.21
N SER A 64 7.45 -33.79 -1.46
CA SER A 64 8.38 -32.78 -1.98
C SER A 64 7.85 -32.16 -3.28
N VAL A 65 8.02 -30.85 -3.43
CA VAL A 65 7.54 -30.07 -4.55
C VAL A 65 8.68 -29.23 -5.12
N GLU A 66 8.86 -29.28 -6.43
CA GLU A 66 9.80 -28.44 -7.15
C GLU A 66 9.05 -27.35 -7.94
N ILE A 67 9.60 -26.14 -7.88
CA ILE A 67 9.03 -24.93 -8.48
C ILE A 67 9.98 -24.37 -9.52
N ALA A 68 9.43 -24.00 -10.67
CA ALA A 68 10.10 -23.15 -11.66
C ALA A 68 9.34 -21.84 -11.84
N THR A 69 10.07 -20.83 -12.28
CA THR A 69 9.56 -19.49 -12.61
C THR A 69 9.86 -19.18 -14.07
N ALA A 70 8.95 -18.48 -14.73
CA ALA A 70 9.11 -18.04 -16.11
C ALA A 70 8.57 -16.62 -16.29
N GLU A 71 9.30 -15.79 -17.03
CA GLU A 71 8.83 -14.49 -17.50
C GLU A 71 7.52 -14.65 -18.30
N SER A 72 6.52 -13.82 -18.02
CA SER A 72 5.23 -13.84 -18.73
C SER A 72 4.70 -12.42 -18.99
N GLY A 73 3.57 -12.31 -19.68
CA GLY A 73 2.94 -11.01 -19.95
C GLY A 73 3.65 -10.12 -20.99
N GLN A 74 3.21 -8.87 -21.08
CA GLN A 74 3.83 -7.85 -21.94
C GLN A 74 5.03 -7.16 -21.29
N ASN A 75 5.05 -7.11 -19.97
CA ASN A 75 6.12 -6.51 -19.18
C ASN A 75 6.61 -7.56 -18.16
N PRO A 76 7.52 -8.46 -18.55
CA PRO A 76 7.88 -9.57 -17.70
C PRO A 76 8.61 -9.15 -16.42
N ALA A 77 8.29 -9.81 -15.32
CA ALA A 77 9.06 -9.76 -14.08
C ALA A 77 10.21 -10.75 -14.17
N LYS A 78 11.43 -10.26 -13.94
CA LYS A 78 12.67 -11.03 -13.88
C LYS A 78 13.09 -11.34 -12.45
N GLU A 79 13.38 -12.61 -12.20
CA GLU A 79 13.92 -13.04 -10.91
C GLU A 79 15.33 -12.47 -10.68
N GLY A 80 15.61 -12.03 -9.46
CA GLY A 80 16.84 -11.32 -9.07
C GLY A 80 16.78 -9.81 -9.27
N GLU A 81 15.92 -9.32 -10.17
CA GLU A 81 15.67 -7.88 -10.43
C GLU A 81 14.39 -7.38 -9.77
N HIS A 82 13.27 -8.10 -9.92
CA HIS A 82 11.94 -7.67 -9.44
C HIS A 82 11.39 -8.54 -8.31
N TYR A 83 11.83 -9.80 -8.24
CA TYR A 83 11.45 -10.72 -7.16
C TYR A 83 12.52 -11.79 -6.95
N ARG A 84 12.43 -12.55 -5.87
CA ARG A 84 13.23 -13.77 -5.61
C ARG A 84 12.36 -14.84 -4.98
N ILE A 85 12.61 -16.10 -5.34
CA ILE A 85 12.05 -17.25 -4.62
C ILE A 85 13.12 -17.78 -3.67
N VAL A 86 12.84 -17.76 -2.37
CA VAL A 86 13.83 -18.14 -1.35
C VAL A 86 14.23 -19.62 -1.49
N ASP A 87 13.24 -20.49 -1.69
CA ASP A 87 13.43 -21.92 -1.91
C ASP A 87 12.48 -22.43 -3.01
N LYS A 88 13.05 -23.13 -3.98
CA LYS A 88 12.32 -23.75 -5.10
C LYS A 88 12.06 -25.24 -4.88
N THR A 89 12.58 -25.83 -3.81
CA THR A 89 12.37 -27.23 -3.45
C THR A 89 11.80 -27.33 -2.05
N LEU A 90 10.48 -27.38 -1.96
CA LEU A 90 9.78 -27.43 -0.68
C LEU A 90 9.51 -28.86 -0.25
N THR A 91 9.63 -29.14 1.05
CA THR A 91 9.36 -30.46 1.61
C THR A 91 8.45 -30.37 2.83
N MET A 92 7.42 -31.21 2.86
CA MET A 92 6.55 -31.44 4.01
C MET A 92 6.81 -32.85 4.55
N LEU A 93 7.08 -32.96 5.85
CA LEU A 93 7.16 -34.24 6.57
C LEU A 93 5.83 -34.53 7.27
N ALA A 94 5.50 -35.80 7.46
CA ALA A 94 4.24 -36.17 8.12
C ALA A 94 4.18 -35.66 9.58
N ALA A 95 5.34 -35.58 10.24
CA ALA A 95 5.46 -35.01 11.58
C ALA A 95 5.15 -33.50 11.65
N ASN A 96 5.25 -32.77 10.54
CA ASN A 96 5.04 -31.31 10.50
C ASN A 96 3.55 -30.93 10.52
N ASP A 97 2.70 -31.75 9.90
CA ASP A 97 1.26 -31.52 9.82
C ASP A 97 0.51 -32.84 9.59
N THR A 98 -0.35 -33.21 10.55
CA THR A 98 -1.15 -34.46 10.52
C THR A 98 -2.60 -34.23 10.08
N THR A 99 -2.93 -33.02 9.65
CA THR A 99 -4.26 -32.65 9.18
C THR A 99 -4.49 -33.14 7.75
N ALA A 100 -5.75 -33.05 7.29
CA ALA A 100 -6.11 -33.35 5.92
C ALA A 100 -6.01 -32.14 4.98
N GLN A 101 -5.51 -31.00 5.47
CA GLN A 101 -5.48 -29.70 4.79
C GLN A 101 -4.18 -28.95 5.11
N ALA A 102 -3.05 -29.63 4.94
CA ALA A 102 -1.74 -29.07 5.20
C ALA A 102 -1.36 -28.03 4.13
N LYS A 103 -0.44 -27.12 4.47
CA LYS A 103 0.07 -26.11 3.55
C LYS A 103 1.60 -26.02 3.57
N LEU A 104 2.20 -26.00 2.39
CA LEU A 104 3.55 -25.50 2.18
C LEU A 104 3.47 -24.04 1.74
N ASN A 105 4.43 -23.21 2.16
CA ASN A 105 4.48 -21.82 1.74
C ASN A 105 5.78 -21.58 0.97
N ILE A 106 5.64 -21.08 -0.26
CA ILE A 106 6.75 -20.50 -0.99
C ILE A 106 6.94 -19.09 -0.44
N GLU A 107 8.18 -18.75 -0.09
CA GLU A 107 8.54 -17.38 0.28
C GLU A 107 8.93 -16.62 -1.00
N LEU A 108 8.01 -15.76 -1.44
CA LEU A 108 8.21 -14.83 -2.55
C LEU A 108 8.68 -13.50 -1.98
N GLU A 109 9.94 -13.17 -2.20
CA GLU A 109 10.51 -11.86 -1.87
C GLU A 109 10.30 -10.91 -3.05
N LEU A 110 9.71 -9.75 -2.78
CA LEU A 110 9.50 -8.68 -3.76
C LEU A 110 10.59 -7.63 -3.59
N LEU A 111 11.19 -7.23 -4.71
CA LEU A 111 12.30 -6.28 -4.74
C LEU A 111 11.75 -4.90 -5.13
N ASP A 112 11.51 -4.07 -4.12
CA ASP A 112 11.00 -2.69 -4.24
C ASP A 112 12.11 -1.76 -4.76
N ASP A 113 11.77 -0.86 -5.69
CA ASP A 113 12.64 0.23 -6.12
C ASP A 113 12.00 1.62 -5.93
N GLU A 114 12.45 2.66 -6.64
CA GLU A 114 11.80 3.99 -6.63
C GLU A 114 11.33 4.38 -8.06
N VAL A 115 11.28 3.41 -8.98
CA VAL A 115 11.09 3.60 -10.42
C VAL A 115 9.67 3.22 -10.81
N ILE A 116 8.91 4.24 -11.18
CA ILE A 116 7.56 4.08 -11.74
C ILE A 116 7.60 3.19 -13.00
N ASN A 117 7.11 1.97 -12.87
CA ASN A 117 7.07 0.93 -13.90
C ASN A 117 5.65 0.43 -14.11
N ASP A 118 5.33 -0.08 -15.30
CA ASP A 118 4.07 -0.82 -15.49
C ASP A 118 4.09 -2.12 -14.67
N ASP A 119 2.90 -2.66 -14.38
CA ASP A 119 2.76 -3.95 -13.68
C ASP A 119 3.63 -5.00 -14.38
N ARG A 120 4.22 -5.89 -13.59
CA ARG A 120 5.12 -6.93 -14.09
C ARG A 120 4.58 -8.31 -13.80
N GLU A 121 4.78 -9.21 -14.75
CA GLU A 121 4.14 -10.53 -14.75
C GLU A 121 5.16 -11.66 -14.79
N PHE A 122 4.94 -12.71 -14.01
CA PHE A 122 5.65 -13.98 -14.16
C PHE A 122 4.75 -15.14 -13.79
N ASP A 123 5.09 -16.32 -14.30
CA ASP A 123 4.40 -17.57 -13.98
C ASP A 123 5.27 -18.41 -13.04
N MET A 124 4.62 -18.97 -12.03
CA MET A 124 5.19 -19.98 -11.15
C MET A 124 4.57 -21.33 -11.45
N THR A 125 5.37 -22.36 -11.68
CA THR A 125 4.92 -23.68 -12.10
C THR A 125 5.47 -24.77 -11.21
N ILE A 126 4.61 -25.65 -10.71
CA ILE A 126 5.02 -26.90 -10.09
C ILE A 126 5.53 -27.84 -11.20
N THR A 127 6.83 -28.12 -11.18
CA THR A 127 7.50 -28.95 -12.19
C THR A 127 7.55 -30.41 -11.79
N SER A 128 7.59 -30.70 -10.48
CA SER A 128 7.68 -32.05 -9.94
C SER A 128 6.97 -32.15 -8.59
N ILE A 129 6.31 -33.28 -8.35
CA ILE A 129 5.75 -33.66 -7.05
C ILE A 129 6.20 -35.09 -6.75
N GLN A 130 6.75 -35.30 -5.57
CA GLN A 130 6.95 -36.63 -4.99
C GLN A 130 5.96 -36.85 -3.85
N GLY A 131 5.27 -37.99 -3.87
CA GLY A 131 4.35 -38.39 -2.81
C GLY A 131 2.94 -37.83 -2.92
N GLY A 132 2.51 -37.33 -4.09
CA GLY A 132 1.15 -36.83 -4.29
C GLY A 132 0.80 -36.63 -5.76
N THR A 133 -0.44 -36.25 -6.03
CA THR A 133 -0.95 -35.94 -7.38
C THR A 133 -1.10 -34.44 -7.59
N LEU A 134 -0.84 -33.98 -8.81
CA LEU A 134 -0.92 -32.56 -9.17
C LEU A 134 -2.38 -32.10 -9.29
N SER A 135 -2.70 -30.94 -8.71
CA SER A 135 -3.96 -30.22 -8.93
C SER A 135 -3.73 -28.94 -9.76
N ILE A 136 -3.73 -27.76 -9.13
CA ILE A 136 -3.43 -26.49 -9.82
C ILE A 136 -1.92 -26.37 -10.00
N LYS A 137 -1.49 -26.48 -11.26
CA LYS A 137 -0.08 -26.53 -11.65
C LYS A 137 0.63 -25.18 -11.66
N THR A 138 -0.07 -24.14 -12.11
CA THR A 138 0.53 -22.85 -12.44
C THR A 138 -0.20 -21.74 -11.71
N LEU A 139 0.57 -20.81 -11.16
CA LEU A 139 0.12 -19.56 -10.57
C LEU A 139 0.68 -18.42 -11.41
N HIS A 140 -0.20 -17.59 -11.95
CA HIS A 140 0.15 -16.32 -12.58
C HIS A 140 0.30 -15.26 -11.50
N VAL A 141 1.44 -14.56 -11.47
CA VAL A 141 1.74 -13.54 -10.47
C VAL A 141 1.89 -12.18 -11.14
N ILE A 142 1.12 -11.21 -10.65
CA ILE A 142 1.17 -9.81 -11.06
C ILE A 142 1.78 -9.01 -9.91
N ILE A 143 2.97 -8.44 -10.15
CA ILE A 143 3.62 -7.49 -9.26
C ILE A 143 3.20 -6.09 -9.71
N ARG A 144 2.40 -5.42 -8.88
CA ARG A 144 2.00 -4.03 -9.10
C ARG A 144 3.05 -3.09 -8.55
N ASP A 145 3.34 -2.09 -9.36
CA ASP A 145 4.18 -0.96 -8.98
C ASP A 145 3.51 -0.15 -7.87
N ASN A 146 4.23 0.16 -6.79
CA ASN A 146 3.75 1.11 -5.78
C ASN A 146 4.33 2.50 -5.96
N ASP A 147 5.29 2.69 -6.85
CA ASP A 147 5.91 3.98 -7.04
C ASP A 147 5.04 5.02 -7.74
N ALA A 148 4.10 4.57 -8.57
CA ALA A 148 3.04 5.37 -9.17
C ALA A 148 1.96 5.78 -8.17
N SER A 149 1.96 5.27 -6.93
CA SER A 149 1.02 5.68 -5.87
C SER A 149 1.41 7.03 -5.27
N PHE A 150 1.53 8.05 -6.13
CA PHE A 150 1.77 9.43 -5.71
C PHE A 150 0.65 9.98 -4.86
N TYR A 151 -0.54 9.42 -4.99
CA TYR A 151 -1.70 9.71 -4.15
C TYR A 151 -1.36 9.60 -2.65
N GLU A 152 -0.78 8.48 -2.22
CA GLU A 152 -0.37 8.30 -0.83
C GLU A 152 0.88 9.15 -0.49
N LYS A 153 1.73 9.46 -1.47
CA LYS A 153 2.86 10.39 -1.31
C LYS A 153 2.39 11.82 -0.98
N PHE A 154 1.14 12.20 -1.24
CA PHE A 154 0.57 13.47 -0.74
C PHE A 154 0.27 13.45 0.75
N PHE A 155 0.14 12.29 1.40
CA PHE A 155 -0.28 12.22 2.79
C PHE A 155 0.75 12.84 3.73
N GLY A 156 0.25 13.43 4.82
CA GLY A 156 1.07 14.07 5.85
C GLY A 156 0.88 15.57 5.93
N LYS A 157 1.83 16.24 6.59
CA LYS A 157 1.74 17.67 6.91
C LYS A 157 2.29 18.54 5.79
N TRP A 158 1.56 19.62 5.51
CA TRP A 158 1.88 20.63 4.53
C TRP A 158 1.64 22.02 5.11
N ILE A 159 2.34 23.01 4.56
CA ILE A 159 2.12 24.43 4.79
C ILE A 159 1.36 24.97 3.58
N LEU A 160 0.10 25.34 3.79
CA LEU A 160 -0.70 26.07 2.81
C LEU A 160 -0.37 27.57 2.93
N LYS A 161 0.07 28.16 1.82
CA LYS A 161 0.28 29.61 1.70
C LYS A 161 -0.69 30.20 0.70
N GLY A 162 -1.06 31.44 0.95
CA GLY A 162 -1.88 32.20 0.04
C GLY A 162 -2.18 33.59 0.55
N MET A 163 -3.21 34.19 -0.05
CA MET A 163 -3.69 35.51 0.30
C MET A 163 -5.14 35.42 0.78
N GLU A 164 -5.49 36.17 1.83
CA GLU A 164 -6.84 36.21 2.39
C GLU A 164 -7.40 37.63 2.44
N GLN A 165 -8.71 37.75 2.27
CA GLN A 165 -9.50 38.94 2.57
C GLN A 165 -10.61 38.52 3.52
N SER A 166 -10.58 39.05 4.74
CA SER A 166 -11.58 38.80 5.78
C SER A 166 -12.37 40.08 6.09
N ALA A 167 -13.29 40.03 7.05
CA ALA A 167 -14.02 41.21 7.53
C ALA A 167 -13.09 42.34 8.04
N ASN A 168 -11.86 41.99 8.47
CA ASN A 168 -10.88 42.96 8.96
C ASN A 168 -9.97 43.51 7.85
N THR A 169 -10.09 43.01 6.62
CA THR A 169 -9.31 43.43 5.46
C THR A 169 -10.15 44.36 4.58
N PRO A 170 -9.63 45.53 4.14
CA PRO A 170 -10.36 46.40 3.22
C PRO A 170 -10.80 45.66 1.95
N LYS A 171 -12.02 45.97 1.48
CA LYS A 171 -12.55 45.35 0.26
C LYS A 171 -11.66 45.69 -0.94
N GLY A 172 -11.24 44.65 -1.66
CA GLY A 172 -10.30 44.71 -2.77
C GLY A 172 -8.84 44.47 -2.38
N GLU A 173 -8.51 44.47 -1.09
CA GLU A 173 -7.17 44.19 -0.58
C GLU A 173 -7.05 42.76 -0.04
N TYR A 174 -5.85 42.20 -0.09
CA TYR A 174 -5.55 40.87 0.44
C TYR A 174 -4.28 40.92 1.28
N VAL A 175 -4.23 40.09 2.32
CA VAL A 175 -3.05 39.92 3.19
C VAL A 175 -2.54 38.48 3.11
N PRO A 176 -1.22 38.25 3.22
CA PRO A 176 -0.68 36.89 3.17
C PRO A 176 -1.08 36.09 4.41
N PHE A 177 -1.33 34.80 4.21
CA PHE A 177 -1.55 33.84 5.29
C PHE A 177 -0.70 32.58 5.10
N GLU A 178 -0.44 31.91 6.22
CA GLU A 178 0.21 30.60 6.26
C GLU A 178 -0.53 29.72 7.27
N ARG A 179 -0.86 28.48 6.89
CA ARG A 179 -1.54 27.51 7.76
C ARG A 179 -0.91 26.13 7.58
N GLU A 180 -0.65 25.44 8.69
CA GLU A 180 -0.36 24.00 8.64
C GLU A 180 -1.67 23.25 8.34
N VAL A 181 -1.61 22.36 7.36
CA VAL A 181 -2.70 21.46 6.97
C VAL A 181 -2.18 20.03 6.93
N THR A 182 -3.08 19.06 7.11
CA THR A 182 -2.78 17.64 6.93
C THR A 182 -3.56 17.13 5.73
N ILE A 183 -2.86 16.50 4.80
CA ILE A 183 -3.47 15.81 3.66
C ILE A 183 -3.55 14.31 3.98
N SER A 184 -4.69 13.69 3.67
CA SER A 184 -4.97 12.27 3.88
C SER A 184 -5.96 11.74 2.85
N GLY A 185 -6.28 10.45 2.92
CA GLY A 185 -7.35 9.79 2.17
C GLY A 185 -7.40 8.29 2.50
N PRO A 186 -8.30 7.51 1.88
CA PRO A 186 -8.33 6.07 2.10
C PRO A 186 -6.99 5.40 1.78
N ALA A 187 -6.61 4.42 2.60
CA ALA A 187 -5.46 3.54 2.35
C ALA A 187 -5.88 2.15 1.83
N ASP A 188 -7.17 1.82 1.98
CA ASP A 188 -7.77 0.63 1.39
C ASP A 188 -8.08 0.90 -0.08
N GLU A 189 -7.45 0.15 -0.99
CA GLU A 189 -7.65 0.33 -2.44
C GLU A 189 -9.05 -0.05 -2.93
N SER A 190 -9.80 -0.82 -2.12
CA SER A 190 -11.18 -1.15 -2.44
C SER A 190 -12.15 0.00 -2.13
N ASP A 191 -11.69 1.04 -1.42
CA ASP A 191 -12.48 2.23 -1.15
C ASP A 191 -12.76 2.99 -2.46
N PRO A 192 -14.03 3.33 -2.76
CA PRO A 192 -14.39 4.02 -3.98
C PRO A 192 -13.74 5.40 -4.15
N GLU A 193 -13.23 6.01 -3.08
CA GLU A 193 -12.50 7.28 -3.08
C GLU A 193 -10.98 7.12 -3.16
N TYR A 194 -10.44 5.89 -3.01
CA TYR A 194 -9.01 5.61 -3.14
C TYR A 194 -8.50 6.11 -4.50
N ASN A 195 -7.36 6.81 -4.48
CA ASN A 195 -6.71 7.38 -5.66
C ASN A 195 -7.60 8.35 -6.48
N LYS A 196 -8.65 8.91 -5.87
CA LYS A 196 -9.55 9.88 -6.50
C LYS A 196 -9.70 11.16 -5.69
N TYR A 197 -9.66 11.09 -4.37
CA TYR A 197 -9.86 12.25 -3.52
C TYR A 197 -8.84 12.34 -2.39
N LEU A 198 -8.18 13.50 -2.29
CA LEU A 198 -7.36 13.87 -1.15
C LEU A 198 -8.20 14.73 -0.20
N THR A 199 -8.23 14.38 1.07
CA THR A 199 -8.86 15.17 2.14
C THR A 199 -7.81 16.05 2.78
N VAL A 200 -8.11 17.34 2.91
CA VAL A 200 -7.27 18.33 3.60
C VAL A 200 -7.96 18.71 4.90
N SER A 201 -7.25 18.58 6.02
CA SER A 201 -7.68 19.05 7.33
C SER A 201 -6.84 20.24 7.76
N ALA A 202 -7.50 21.32 8.16
CA ALA A 202 -6.87 22.55 8.61
C ALA A 202 -7.44 22.93 9.99
N PRO A 203 -6.74 22.62 11.09
CA PRO A 203 -7.18 23.01 12.42
C PRO A 203 -7.07 24.53 12.61
N ALA A 204 -8.01 25.11 13.34
CA ALA A 204 -8.05 26.55 13.64
C ALA A 204 -7.81 27.44 12.39
N PHE A 205 -8.42 27.07 11.26
CA PHE A 205 -8.22 27.74 9.99
C PHE A 205 -8.74 29.19 10.02
N LEU A 206 -9.88 29.38 10.69
CA LEU A 206 -10.54 30.68 10.87
C LEU A 206 -10.99 30.84 12.33
N ASN A 207 -10.81 32.04 12.89
CA ASN A 207 -11.31 32.41 14.21
C ASN A 207 -12.46 33.41 14.07
N LEU A 208 -13.65 33.02 14.54
CA LEU A 208 -14.87 33.85 14.57
C LEU A 208 -15.42 33.98 15.99
N GLY A 209 -14.53 34.22 16.98
CA GLY A 209 -14.86 34.12 18.40
C GLY A 209 -14.74 32.68 18.96
N ALA A 210 -14.51 31.72 18.07
CA ALA A 210 -14.03 30.38 18.35
C ALA A 210 -13.17 29.92 17.17
N ASP A 211 -12.18 29.06 17.44
CA ASP A 211 -11.38 28.44 16.39
C ASP A 211 -12.22 27.41 15.63
N LEU A 212 -12.30 27.58 14.32
CA LEU A 212 -13.01 26.70 13.42
C LEU A 212 -12.02 25.81 12.68
N ASN A 213 -12.27 24.51 12.76
CA ASN A 213 -11.55 23.52 11.98
C ASN A 213 -12.21 23.39 10.61
N PHE A 214 -11.38 23.29 9.58
CA PHE A 214 -11.83 23.14 8.21
C PHE A 214 -11.41 21.77 7.67
N THR A 215 -12.25 21.19 6.83
CA THR A 215 -11.94 19.98 6.09
C THR A 215 -12.52 20.08 4.69
N TRP A 216 -11.72 19.90 3.65
CA TRP A 216 -12.20 19.92 2.27
C TRP A 216 -11.50 18.83 1.44
N LYS A 217 -11.97 18.62 0.21
CA LYS A 217 -11.39 17.62 -0.69
C LYS A 217 -10.82 18.27 -1.95
N TYR A 218 -9.72 17.70 -2.44
CA TYR A 218 -9.28 17.84 -3.83
C TYR A 218 -9.59 16.55 -4.58
N ALA A 219 -10.22 16.65 -5.76
CA ALA A 219 -10.18 15.58 -6.74
C ALA A 219 -8.75 15.47 -7.28
N TYR A 220 -8.22 14.25 -7.28
CA TYR A 220 -6.85 13.94 -7.60
C TYR A 220 -6.78 13.15 -8.90
N THR A 221 -5.81 13.48 -9.75
CA THR A 221 -5.44 12.66 -10.91
C THR A 221 -3.93 12.55 -11.02
N PHE A 222 -3.46 11.48 -11.66
CA PHE A 222 -2.07 11.34 -12.10
C PHE A 222 -2.01 10.59 -13.42
N ASP A 223 -1.34 11.19 -14.41
CA ASP A 223 -1.03 10.59 -15.70
C ASP A 223 0.45 10.18 -15.70
N LYS A 224 0.67 8.87 -15.60
CA LYS A 224 2.00 8.25 -15.56
C LYS A 224 2.85 8.56 -16.79
N SER A 225 2.24 8.61 -17.98
CA SER A 225 2.94 8.87 -19.23
C SER A 225 3.47 10.30 -19.30
N LYS A 226 2.69 11.25 -18.78
CA LYS A 226 3.05 12.68 -18.76
C LYS A 226 3.83 13.08 -17.51
N LYS A 227 3.82 12.22 -16.48
CA LYS A 227 4.36 12.50 -15.15
C LYS A 227 3.76 13.75 -14.52
N THR A 228 2.48 13.98 -14.80
CA THR A 228 1.70 15.14 -14.36
C THR A 228 0.40 14.68 -13.75
N GLY A 229 -0.10 15.41 -12.77
CA GLY A 229 -1.41 15.19 -12.20
C GLY A 229 -2.16 16.50 -12.00
N THR A 230 -3.38 16.40 -11.49
CA THR A 230 -4.16 17.58 -11.12
C THR A 230 -4.68 17.50 -9.70
N LEU A 231 -4.91 18.66 -9.08
CA LEU A 231 -5.68 18.84 -7.86
C LEU A 231 -6.83 19.79 -8.17
N SER A 232 -8.07 19.30 -8.06
CA SER A 232 -9.27 20.11 -8.32
C SER A 232 -10.10 20.29 -7.06
N LEU A 233 -10.33 21.52 -6.60
CA LEU A 233 -11.07 21.76 -5.35
C LEU A 233 -12.50 21.25 -5.50
N VAL A 234 -12.94 20.40 -4.58
CA VAL A 234 -14.33 19.92 -4.54
C VAL A 234 -15.19 21.01 -3.90
N GLN A 235 -15.93 21.74 -4.74
CA GLN A 235 -16.73 22.89 -4.35
C GLN A 235 -18.11 22.49 -3.81
N GLY A 236 -18.74 23.41 -3.07
CA GLY A 236 -20.14 23.29 -2.63
C GLY A 236 -20.41 22.18 -1.61
N LYS A 237 -19.36 21.58 -1.04
CA LYS A 237 -19.46 20.66 0.10
C LYS A 237 -19.15 21.42 1.38
N GLU A 238 -19.81 21.01 2.47
CA GLU A 238 -19.53 21.58 3.79
C GLU A 238 -18.04 21.41 4.12
N VAL A 239 -17.38 22.52 4.44
CA VAL A 239 -15.97 22.55 4.84
C VAL A 239 -15.79 22.82 6.32
N SER A 240 -16.79 23.41 6.98
CA SER A 240 -16.81 23.63 8.42
C SER A 240 -18.25 23.87 8.89
N ASN A 241 -18.51 23.64 10.17
CA ASN A 241 -19.77 24.00 10.82
C ASN A 241 -19.52 24.47 12.25
N PHE A 242 -20.48 25.21 12.80
CA PHE A 242 -20.43 25.67 14.18
C PHE A 242 -21.79 25.49 14.84
N ASN A 243 -21.83 24.70 15.92
CA ASN A 243 -23.00 24.43 16.75
C ASN A 243 -24.26 23.99 15.98
N ASN A 244 -24.09 23.31 14.83
CA ASN A 244 -25.19 22.95 13.91
C ASN A 244 -26.11 24.13 13.52
N LYS A 245 -25.61 25.36 13.66
CA LYS A 245 -26.33 26.59 13.36
C LYS A 245 -25.74 27.30 12.16
N PHE A 246 -24.41 27.23 12.03
CA PHE A 246 -23.68 27.81 10.91
C PHE A 246 -22.97 26.71 10.14
N SER A 247 -22.92 26.85 8.81
CA SER A 247 -22.19 25.97 7.91
C SER A 247 -21.51 26.80 6.83
N TRP A 248 -20.37 26.33 6.36
CA TRP A 248 -19.58 26.98 5.33
C TRP A 248 -19.20 26.01 4.23
N VAL A 249 -19.09 26.53 3.02
CA VAL A 249 -18.61 25.84 1.81
C VAL A 249 -17.55 26.69 1.11
N PHE A 250 -16.67 26.03 0.36
CA PHE A 250 -15.85 26.72 -0.64
C PHE A 250 -16.54 26.72 -2.00
N LEU A 251 -16.57 27.89 -2.64
CA LEU A 251 -17.05 28.09 -4.00
C LEU A 251 -16.02 28.91 -4.78
N CYS A 252 -15.91 28.67 -6.07
CA CYS A 252 -15.07 29.41 -7.01
C CYS A 252 -15.94 29.82 -8.20
N GLN A 253 -15.54 30.89 -8.90
CA GLN A 253 -16.28 31.28 -10.12
C GLN A 253 -16.12 30.25 -11.25
N ASN A 254 -14.96 29.60 -11.30
CA ASN A 254 -14.61 28.56 -12.27
C ASN A 254 -14.09 27.32 -11.52
N ASP A 255 -13.85 26.23 -12.24
CA ASP A 255 -13.18 25.06 -11.68
C ASP A 255 -11.77 25.43 -11.21
N PHE A 256 -11.54 25.30 -9.90
CA PHE A 256 -10.22 25.46 -9.31
C PHE A 256 -9.44 24.18 -9.50
N THR A 257 -8.68 24.10 -10.59
CA THR A 257 -7.89 22.93 -10.98
C THR A 257 -6.45 23.34 -11.28
N ASP A 258 -5.53 22.81 -10.47
CA ASP A 258 -4.10 23.03 -10.61
C ASP A 258 -3.39 21.79 -11.12
N THR A 259 -2.44 21.99 -12.04
CA THR A 259 -1.58 20.92 -12.54
C THR A 259 -0.30 20.85 -11.72
N TRP A 260 0.05 19.66 -11.25
CA TRP A 260 1.34 19.38 -10.63
C TRP A 260 2.15 18.40 -11.49
N LYS A 261 3.48 18.42 -11.33
CA LYS A 261 4.39 17.59 -12.12
C LYS A 261 5.46 16.99 -11.21
N LEU A 262 5.85 15.75 -11.51
CA LEU A 262 7.01 15.15 -10.87
C LEU A 262 8.28 15.92 -11.20
N THR A 263 9.23 15.87 -10.28
CA THR A 263 10.59 16.36 -10.48
C THR A 263 11.32 15.55 -11.55
N SER A 264 12.48 16.01 -12.00
CA SER A 264 13.29 15.32 -13.03
C SER A 264 13.74 13.91 -12.60
N ASP A 265 13.81 13.66 -11.29
CA ASP A 265 14.10 12.38 -10.64
C ASP A 265 12.83 11.58 -10.28
N ASN A 266 11.69 11.87 -10.91
CA ASN A 266 10.40 11.18 -10.72
C ASN A 266 9.83 11.23 -9.29
N LYS A 267 10.11 12.28 -8.52
CA LYS A 267 9.59 12.44 -7.16
C LYS A 267 8.44 13.45 -7.10
N LEU A 268 7.57 13.27 -6.11
CA LEU A 268 6.59 14.30 -5.77
C LEU A 268 7.37 15.56 -5.33
N PRO A 269 7.11 16.74 -5.91
CA PRO A 269 7.82 17.94 -5.51
C PRO A 269 7.48 18.31 -4.05
N ASN A 270 8.46 18.87 -3.35
CA ASN A 270 8.26 19.35 -1.98
C ASN A 270 7.31 20.55 -1.91
N THR A 271 7.11 21.26 -3.02
CA THR A 271 6.15 22.36 -3.13
C THR A 271 5.27 22.14 -4.35
N ILE A 272 3.96 22.21 -4.15
CA ILE A 272 2.95 22.24 -5.19
C ILE A 272 2.54 23.71 -5.34
N THR A 273 2.70 24.27 -6.54
CA THR A 273 2.20 25.60 -6.88
C THR A 273 0.73 25.51 -7.25
N LEU A 274 -0.06 26.43 -6.72
CA LEU A 274 -1.48 26.59 -7.00
C LEU A 274 -1.72 27.93 -7.70
N ASP A 275 -2.79 28.04 -8.49
CA ASP A 275 -3.14 29.26 -9.21
C ASP A 275 -3.70 30.33 -8.26
N GLY A 276 -2.78 31.11 -7.67
CA GLY A 276 -3.09 32.24 -6.81
C GLY A 276 -3.86 33.39 -7.47
N SER A 277 -4.14 33.32 -8.79
CA SER A 277 -5.03 34.29 -9.43
C SER A 277 -6.51 34.01 -9.14
N GLN A 278 -6.86 32.76 -8.82
CA GLN A 278 -8.23 32.33 -8.61
C GLN A 278 -8.72 32.67 -7.20
N VAL A 279 -9.97 33.12 -7.14
CA VAL A 279 -10.62 33.49 -5.89
C VAL A 279 -11.52 32.36 -5.42
N ILE A 280 -11.21 31.87 -4.22
CA ILE A 280 -12.02 30.91 -3.47
C ILE A 280 -12.86 31.71 -2.46
N TYR A 281 -14.17 31.62 -2.61
CA TYR A 281 -15.14 32.23 -1.72
C TYR A 281 -15.44 31.26 -0.57
N LEU A 282 -15.18 31.71 0.65
CA LEU A 282 -15.77 31.09 1.83
C LEU A 282 -17.19 31.62 1.97
N TYR A 283 -18.13 30.83 1.53
CA TYR A 283 -19.54 31.17 1.51
C TYR A 283 -20.24 30.37 2.61
N GLY A 284 -21.01 31.03 3.47
CA GLY A 284 -21.59 30.35 4.62
C GLY A 284 -22.14 31.29 5.67
N GLY A 285 -22.99 30.79 6.54
CA GLY A 285 -23.74 31.58 7.52
C GLY A 285 -24.79 30.72 8.19
N GLU A 286 -25.85 31.34 8.74
CA GLU A 286 -26.92 30.59 9.40
C GLU A 286 -27.57 29.61 8.41
N ILE A 287 -27.74 28.35 8.80
CA ILE A 287 -28.27 27.28 7.93
C ILE A 287 -29.70 27.61 7.45
N SER A 288 -30.44 28.42 8.20
CA SER A 288 -31.78 28.90 7.85
C SER A 288 -31.80 30.14 6.94
N ALA A 289 -30.65 30.74 6.62
CA ALA A 289 -30.58 31.92 5.78
C ALA A 289 -30.69 31.56 4.29
N ASN A 290 -31.47 32.34 3.53
CA ASN A 290 -31.64 32.12 2.09
C ASN A 290 -30.40 32.50 1.25
N ASP A 291 -29.59 33.45 1.73
CA ASP A 291 -28.31 33.85 1.12
C ASP A 291 -27.38 34.34 2.25
N PRO A 292 -26.51 33.45 2.77
CA PRO A 292 -25.63 33.82 3.88
C PRO A 292 -24.42 34.68 3.46
N GLY A 293 -24.19 34.88 2.16
CA GLY A 293 -23.09 35.68 1.63
C GLY A 293 -21.69 35.07 1.76
N ALA A 294 -20.72 35.74 1.13
CA ALA A 294 -19.29 35.40 1.27
C ALA A 294 -18.69 36.13 2.49
N TRP A 295 -18.02 35.37 3.36
CA TRP A 295 -17.43 35.88 4.61
C TRP A 295 -15.94 36.18 4.49
N ALA A 296 -15.25 35.38 3.70
CA ALA A 296 -13.84 35.57 3.40
C ALA A 296 -13.55 35.13 1.96
N LEU A 297 -12.49 35.69 1.39
CA LEU A 297 -11.97 35.30 0.09
C LEU A 297 -10.54 34.82 0.28
N TYR A 298 -10.20 33.71 -0.35
CA TYR A 298 -8.86 33.13 -0.33
C TYR A 298 -8.32 33.02 -1.75
N LYS A 299 -7.00 33.14 -1.88
CA LYS A 299 -6.23 32.80 -3.06
C LYS A 299 -5.15 31.85 -2.61
N PHE A 300 -5.31 30.56 -2.89
CA PHE A 300 -4.30 29.57 -2.51
C PHE A 300 -3.15 29.62 -3.53
N GLU A 301 -1.92 29.68 -3.04
CA GLU A 301 -0.74 29.89 -3.88
C GLU A 301 0.21 28.69 -3.87
N SER A 302 0.31 27.99 -2.73
CA SER A 302 1.14 26.78 -2.66
C SER A 302 0.83 25.89 -1.48
N LEU A 303 1.18 24.61 -1.63
CA LEU A 303 1.34 23.64 -0.55
C LEU A 303 2.81 23.24 -0.47
N THR A 304 3.47 23.44 0.67
CA THR A 304 4.87 23.02 0.88
C THR A 304 4.97 21.97 1.98
N ARG A 305 5.61 20.84 1.69
CA ARG A 305 5.70 19.70 2.61
C ARG A 305 6.45 20.10 3.87
N VAL A 306 5.91 19.75 5.03
CA VAL A 306 6.63 19.90 6.31
C VAL A 306 7.65 18.77 6.37
N VAL A 307 8.88 19.05 5.95
CA VAL A 307 9.97 18.08 6.09
C VAL A 307 10.34 18.03 7.56
N GLY A 308 9.90 16.97 8.25
CA GLY A 308 10.46 16.65 9.56
C GLY A 308 11.97 16.49 9.38
N LYS A 309 12.76 17.21 10.18
CA LYS A 309 14.15 16.79 10.40
C LYS A 309 14.06 15.35 10.90
N LYS A 310 14.50 14.40 10.08
CA LYS A 310 14.79 13.04 10.56
C LYS A 310 15.73 13.11 11.75
#